data_AF-A0A1G5H152-F1
#
_entry.id   AF-A0A1G5H152-F1
#
_cell.length_a   1.000
_cell.length_b   1.000
_cell.length_c   1.000
_cell.angle_alpha   90.00
_cell.angle_beta   90.00
_cell.angle_gamma   90.00
#
_symmetry.space_group_name_H-M   'P 1'
#
loop_
_entity.id
_entity.type
_entity.pdbx_description
1 polymer ?
#
loop_
_entity_poly.entity_id
_entity_poly.type
_entity_poly.pdbx_seq_one_letter_code
_entity_poly.pdbx_strand_id
1 'polypeptide(L)'
;MGYEAQAHRAEERNPDSRHPSAGYRPGMKSSEIRWNEEARAKILDDADRVLREAVVDLAGSGEMTSDEAFAALTGKLKDKFIDWEPGPDLRTYADAIANGEVETDAE
;
A
#
# COMPACT_ATOMS: atom_id res chain seq x y z
N MET A 1 -5.42 86.57 -9.86
CA MET A 1 -6.12 85.54 -10.67
C MET A 1 -5.10 85.01 -11.66
N GLY A 2 -4.82 83.73 -11.82
CA GLY A 2 -5.34 82.51 -11.20
C GLY A 2 -4.26 81.44 -11.22
N TYR A 3 -4.37 80.49 -10.30
CA TYR A 3 -3.48 79.36 -10.12
C TYR A 3 -3.87 78.29 -11.16
N GLU A 4 -3.00 78.02 -12.14
CA GLU A 4 -3.22 76.90 -13.06
C GLU A 4 -2.78 75.61 -12.40
N ALA A 5 -3.77 74.80 -12.03
CA ALA A 5 -3.62 73.49 -11.44
C ALA A 5 -2.94 72.54 -12.44
N GLN A 6 -1.79 71.99 -12.05
CA GLN A 6 -1.16 70.87 -12.73
C GLN A 6 -2.05 69.62 -12.52
N ALA A 7 -2.79 69.26 -13.56
CA ALA A 7 -3.57 68.04 -13.59
C ALA A 7 -2.60 66.83 -13.57
N HIS A 8 -2.53 66.16 -12.43
CA HIS A 8 -1.95 64.84 -12.29
C HIS A 8 -2.60 63.92 -13.33
N ARG A 9 -1.83 63.52 -14.34
CA ARG A 9 -2.19 62.45 -15.27
C ARG A 9 -2.26 61.17 -14.44
N ALA A 10 -3.47 60.73 -14.11
CA ALA A 10 -3.70 59.44 -13.50
C ALA A 10 -3.17 58.37 -14.46
N GLU A 11 -2.11 57.68 -14.05
CA GLU A 11 -1.71 56.42 -14.67
C GLU A 11 -2.91 55.48 -14.58
N GLU A 12 -3.52 55.21 -15.73
CA GLU A 12 -4.50 54.14 -15.89
C GLU A 12 -3.80 52.83 -15.51
N ARG A 13 -3.95 52.43 -14.25
CA ARG A 13 -3.55 51.11 -13.77
C ARG A 13 -4.32 50.08 -14.59
N ASN A 14 -3.62 49.45 -15.53
CA ASN A 14 -4.08 48.28 -16.25
C ASN A 14 -4.60 47.23 -15.23
N PRO A 15 -5.90 46.88 -15.23
CA PRO A 15 -6.46 45.91 -14.29
C PRO A 15 -6.01 44.46 -14.57
N ASP A 16 -5.32 44.23 -15.69
CA ASP A 16 -4.89 42.91 -16.15
C ASP A 16 -3.46 42.52 -15.71
N SER A 17 -2.83 43.34 -14.87
CA SER A 17 -1.59 42.97 -14.17
C SER A 17 -1.87 42.19 -12.88
N ARG A 18 -2.74 41.18 -12.95
CA ARG A 18 -2.78 40.15 -11.92
C ARG A 18 -1.59 39.22 -12.15
N HIS A 19 -0.48 39.56 -11.51
CA HIS A 19 0.55 38.58 -11.19
C HIS A 19 -0.16 37.30 -10.69
N PRO A 20 0.06 36.11 -11.29
CA PRO A 20 -0.47 34.89 -10.71
C PRO A 20 0.14 34.77 -9.31
N SER A 21 -0.71 34.90 -8.29
CA SER A 21 -0.30 34.72 -6.90
C SER A 21 0.35 33.36 -6.77
N ALA A 22 1.50 33.33 -6.10
CA ALA A 22 2.30 32.13 -5.84
C ALA A 22 1.42 30.90 -5.59
N GLY A 23 1.73 29.84 -6.33
CA GLY A 23 0.80 28.77 -6.67
C GLY A 23 0.05 28.17 -5.48
N TYR A 24 -1.28 28.23 -5.56
CA TYR A 24 -2.13 27.29 -4.86
C TYR A 24 -1.82 25.90 -5.43
N ARG A 25 -0.99 25.12 -4.73
CA ARG A 25 -0.97 23.67 -4.92
C ARG A 25 -2.28 23.18 -4.30
N PRO A 26 -3.25 22.68 -5.09
CA PRO A 26 -4.40 22.04 -4.50
C PRO A 26 -3.89 20.97 -3.53
N GLY A 27 -4.41 20.94 -2.31
CA GLY A 27 -4.13 19.85 -1.40
C GLY A 27 -4.46 18.51 -2.07
N MET A 28 -3.64 17.49 -1.83
CA MET A 28 -3.88 16.15 -2.36
C MET A 28 -5.24 15.64 -1.90
N LYS A 29 -6.04 15.10 -2.82
CA LYS A 29 -7.33 14.49 -2.45
C LYS A 29 -7.07 13.14 -1.79
N SER A 30 -7.83 12.78 -0.76
CA SER A 30 -7.71 11.46 -0.12
C SER A 30 -7.86 10.30 -1.11
N SER A 31 -8.68 10.47 -2.16
CA SER A 31 -8.85 9.50 -3.24
C SER A 31 -7.60 9.26 -4.11
N GLU A 32 -6.63 10.18 -4.08
CA GLU A 32 -5.36 10.08 -4.82
C GLU A 32 -4.28 9.39 -3.97
N ILE A 33 -4.52 9.19 -2.67
CA ILE A 33 -3.59 8.53 -1.75
C ILE A 33 -3.67 7.04 -2.00
N ARG A 34 -2.73 6.54 -2.80
CA ARG A 34 -2.49 5.13 -3.02
C ARG A 34 -1.01 4.90 -3.23
N TRP A 35 -0.54 3.73 -2.83
CA TRP A 35 0.74 3.23 -3.31
C TRP A 35 0.73 3.20 -4.85
N ASN A 36 1.86 3.63 -5.44
CA ASN A 36 2.13 3.42 -6.85
C ASN A 36 2.25 1.92 -7.15
N GLU A 37 2.28 1.56 -8.43
CA GLU A 37 2.28 0.15 -8.85
C GLU A 37 3.51 -0.62 -8.36
N GLU A 38 4.69 0.00 -8.36
CA GLU A 38 5.93 -0.62 -7.89
C GLU A 38 5.87 -0.95 -6.39
N ALA A 39 5.42 0.00 -5.57
CA ALA A 39 5.25 -0.21 -4.14
C ALA A 39 4.14 -1.22 -3.84
N ARG A 40 3.06 -1.24 -4.64
CA ARG A 40 2.02 -2.27 -4.53
C ARG A 40 2.58 -3.67 -4.83
N ALA A 41 3.37 -3.82 -5.89
CA ALA A 41 3.99 -5.09 -6.22
C ALA A 41 4.87 -5.58 -5.08
N LYS A 42 5.73 -4.71 -4.52
CA LYS A 42 6.58 -5.06 -3.38
C LYS A 42 5.81 -5.49 -2.13
N ILE A 43 4.67 -4.85 -1.85
CA ILE A 43 3.81 -5.23 -0.72
C ILE A 43 3.19 -6.61 -0.95
N LEU A 44 2.74 -6.91 -2.17
CA LEU A 44 2.20 -8.22 -2.52
C LEU A 44 3.29 -9.30 -2.49
N ASP A 45 4.47 -9.02 -3.03
CA ASP A 45 5.61 -9.93 -2.98
C ASP A 45 6.01 -10.27 -1.53
N ASP A 46 5.97 -9.28 -0.63
CA ASP A 46 6.26 -9.51 0.79
C ASP A 46 5.16 -10.35 1.46
N ALA A 47 3.89 -10.11 1.13
CA ALA A 47 2.78 -10.93 1.62
C ALA A 47 2.90 -12.39 1.15
N ASP A 48 3.23 -12.61 -0.12
CA ASP A 48 3.45 -13.94 -0.70
C ASP A 48 4.66 -14.63 -0.05
N ARG A 49 5.72 -13.88 0.23
CA ARG A 49 6.90 -14.39 0.94
C ARG A 49 6.55 -14.84 2.36
N VAL A 50 5.79 -14.04 3.11
CA VAL A 50 5.32 -14.39 4.45
C VAL A 50 4.49 -15.68 4.44
N LEU A 51 3.60 -15.83 3.47
CA LEU A 51 2.82 -17.06 3.29
C LEU A 51 3.74 -18.26 2.99
N ARG A 52 4.65 -18.12 2.03
CA ARG A 52 5.57 -19.19 1.63
C ARG A 52 6.47 -19.64 2.78
N GLU A 53 7.06 -18.69 3.52
CA GLU A 53 7.89 -18.97 4.70
C GLU A 53 7.08 -19.73 5.75
N ALA A 54 5.83 -19.33 6.03
CA ALA A 54 4.99 -20.03 6.99
C ALA A 54 4.67 -21.48 6.58
N VAL A 55 4.41 -21.72 5.28
CA VAL A 55 4.13 -23.06 4.74
C VAL A 55 5.38 -23.94 4.78
N VAL A 56 6.52 -23.44 4.30
CA VAL A 56 7.79 -24.18 4.29
C VAL A 56 8.25 -24.50 5.71
N ASP A 57 8.17 -23.54 6.63
CA ASP A 57 8.49 -23.76 8.04
C ASP A 57 7.66 -24.90 8.65
N LEU A 58 6.36 -24.95 8.36
CA LEU A 58 5.47 -25.97 8.91
C LEU A 58 5.72 -27.33 8.26
N ALA A 59 5.93 -27.38 6.95
CA ALA A 59 6.30 -28.62 6.25
C ALA A 59 7.59 -29.23 6.81
N GLY A 60 8.58 -28.41 7.18
CA GLY A 60 9.83 -28.85 7.79
C GLY A 60 9.74 -29.21 9.29
N SER A 61 8.61 -28.93 9.95
CA SER A 61 8.49 -29.07 11.41
C SER A 61 8.05 -30.46 11.89
N GLY A 62 7.64 -31.35 10.97
CA GLY A 62 7.27 -32.75 11.26
C GLY A 62 5.88 -33.14 10.75
N GLU A 63 5.49 -34.39 11.01
CA GLU A 63 4.15 -34.89 10.66
C GLU A 63 3.06 -34.17 11.48
N MET A 64 2.04 -33.66 10.81
CA MET A 64 0.86 -33.05 11.42
C MET A 64 -0.38 -33.29 10.57
N THR A 65 -1.55 -33.23 11.17
CA THR A 65 -2.82 -33.31 10.43
C THR A 65 -3.13 -32.01 9.71
N SER A 66 -4.01 -32.06 8.70
CA SER A 66 -4.46 -30.86 7.97
C SER A 66 -5.11 -29.82 8.90
N ASP A 67 -5.87 -30.25 9.91
CA ASP A 67 -6.46 -29.33 10.88
C ASP A 67 -5.42 -28.63 11.75
N GLU A 68 -4.38 -29.36 12.19
CA GLU A 68 -3.26 -28.81 12.95
C GLU A 68 -2.43 -27.84 12.09
N ALA A 69 -2.14 -28.20 10.84
CA ALA A 69 -1.45 -27.34 9.88
C ALA A 69 -2.24 -26.05 9.61
N PHE A 70 -3.56 -26.15 9.42
CA PHE A 70 -4.44 -25.01 9.19
C PHE A 70 -4.46 -24.06 10.40
N ALA A 71 -4.59 -24.61 11.61
CA ALA A 71 -4.56 -23.83 12.85
C ALA A 71 -3.21 -23.15 13.05
N ALA A 72 -2.11 -23.85 12.74
CA ALA A 72 -0.76 -23.31 12.84
C ALA A 72 -0.50 -22.19 11.82
N LEU A 73 -0.91 -22.36 10.55
CA LEU A 73 -0.84 -21.33 9.52
C LEU A 73 -1.64 -20.08 9.91
N THR A 74 -2.89 -20.27 10.35
CA THR A 74 -3.74 -19.17 10.81
C THR A 74 -3.09 -18.42 11.97
N GLY A 75 -2.50 -19.15 12.92
CA GLY A 75 -1.77 -18.57 14.05
C GLY A 75 -0.54 -17.77 13.63
N LYS A 76 0.23 -18.25 12.65
CA LYS A 76 1.43 -17.57 12.13
C LYS A 76 1.08 -16.31 11.31
N LEU A 77 -0.02 -16.33 10.56
CA LEU A 77 -0.35 -15.28 9.59
C LEU A 77 -1.22 -14.16 10.16
N LYS A 78 -2.09 -14.45 11.14
CA LYS A 78 -3.03 -13.45 11.68
C LYS A 78 -2.38 -12.17 12.21
N ASP A 79 -1.17 -12.28 12.77
CA ASP A 79 -0.47 -11.14 13.37
C ASP A 79 0.41 -10.40 12.34
N LYS A 80 0.44 -10.85 11.08
CA LYS A 80 1.24 -10.27 9.99
C LYS A 80 0.46 -9.29 9.12
N PHE A 81 -0.87 -9.32 9.17
CA PHE A 81 -1.74 -8.50 8.32
C PHE A 81 -2.71 -7.65 9.16
N ILE A 82 -3.00 -6.43 8.70
CA ILE A 82 -3.85 -5.47 9.42
C ILE A 82 -5.33 -5.89 9.41
N ASP A 83 -5.79 -6.41 8.27
CA ASP A 83 -7.17 -6.87 8.06
C ASP A 83 -7.10 -8.31 7.56
N TRP A 84 -6.86 -9.22 8.50
CA TRP A 84 -6.61 -10.62 8.19
C TRP A 84 -7.91 -11.43 8.20
N GLU A 85 -8.16 -12.15 7.10
CA GLU A 85 -9.14 -13.21 7.02
C GLU A 85 -8.49 -14.46 6.43
N PRO A 86 -8.80 -15.66 6.96
CA PRO A 86 -8.29 -16.89 6.38
C PRO A 86 -8.89 -17.10 5.00
N GLY A 87 -8.05 -17.00 3.96
CA GLY A 87 -8.43 -17.30 2.59
C GLY A 87 -8.69 -18.80 2.35
N PRO A 88 -9.41 -19.17 1.27
CA PRO A 88 -9.68 -20.56 0.92
C PRO A 88 -8.40 -21.38 0.66
N ASP A 89 -7.35 -20.73 0.18
CA ASP A 89 -6.07 -21.37 -0.19
C ASP A 89 -5.32 -21.95 1.02
N LEU A 90 -5.57 -21.43 2.23
CA LEU A 90 -4.97 -21.95 3.46
C LEU A 90 -5.29 -23.43 3.69
N ARG A 91 -6.48 -23.88 3.27
CA ARG A 91 -6.85 -25.27 3.40
C ARG A 91 -6.05 -26.15 2.45
N THR A 92 -5.84 -25.69 1.21
CA THR A 92 -5.00 -26.35 0.23
C THR A 92 -3.57 -26.52 0.73
N TYR A 93 -2.98 -25.48 1.33
CA TYR A 93 -1.63 -25.59 1.89
C TYR A 93 -1.57 -26.48 3.12
N ALA A 94 -2.59 -26.44 3.98
CA ALA A 94 -2.67 -27.32 5.15
C ALA A 94 -2.76 -28.80 4.76
N ASP A 95 -3.56 -29.11 3.73
CA ASP A 95 -3.66 -30.46 3.16
C ASP A 95 -2.31 -30.89 2.55
N ALA A 96 -1.66 -30.02 1.79
CA ALA A 96 -0.35 -30.31 1.21
C ALA A 96 0.73 -30.56 2.27
N ILE A 97 0.74 -29.77 3.37
CA ILE A 97 1.64 -30.00 4.51
C ILE A 97 1.37 -31.36 5.13
N ALA A 98 0.10 -31.69 5.39
CA ALA A 98 -0.28 -32.95 6.02
C ALA A 98 0.04 -34.18 5.18
N ASN A 99 0.00 -34.04 3.85
CA ASN A 99 0.36 -35.10 2.90
C ASN A 99 1.87 -35.17 2.60
N GLY A 100 2.66 -34.20 3.05
CA GLY A 100 4.08 -34.08 2.67
C GLY A 100 4.30 -33.71 1.21
N GLU A 101 3.33 -33.03 0.57
CA GLU A 101 3.35 -32.62 -0.84
C GLU A 101 4.01 -31.24 -1.04
N VAL A 102 4.56 -30.66 0.02
CA VAL A 102 5.33 -29.42 -0.05
C VAL A 102 6.78 -29.75 -0.37
N GLU A 103 7.14 -29.61 -1.65
CA GLU A 103 8.54 -29.65 -2.07
C GLU A 103 9.25 -28.41 -1.52
N THR A 104 10.11 -28.62 -0.52
CA THR A 104 11.04 -27.59 -0.06
C THR A 104 12.31 -27.72 -0.88
N ASP A 105 12.80 -26.62 -1.45
CA ASP A 105 14.14 -26.56 -2.02
C ASP A 105 15.15 -26.66 -0.86
N ALA A 106 15.31 -27.85 -0.32
CA ALA A 106 16.34 -28.17 0.67
C ALA A 106 17.66 -28.38 -0.07
N GLU A 107 18.46 -27.32 -0.18
CA GLU A 107 19.90 -27.41 -0.47
C GLU A 107 20.73 -27.33 0.81
#